data_AF-A0A372Q9S8-F1
#
_entry.id   AF-A0A372Q9S8-F1
#
_cell.length_a   1.000
_cell.length_b   1.000
_cell.length_c   1.000
_cell.angle_alpha   90.00
_cell.angle_beta   90.00
_cell.angle_gamma   90.00
#
_symmetry.space_group_name_H-M   'P 1'
#
loop_
_entity.id
_entity.type
_entity.pdbx_description
1 polymer ?
#
loop_
_entity_poly.entity_id
_entity_poly.type
_entity_poly.pdbx_seq_one_letter_code
_entity_poly.pdbx_strand_id
1 'polypeptide(L)'
;MKFSIPLIIAIICIVTLEQIEAFNVTIGIFVFWAQCKVWATDQFGNTVMETGWLDCETGDPHLTYHIRDVQANPFWLHAKVMGSKRDTKHRGPFSGDTCFKFKGDVASWKFDQQDWSFCENASED
;
A
#
# COMPACT_ATOMS: atom_id res chain seq x y z
N MET A 1 0.78 -4.86 42.22
CA MET A 1 0.02 -3.63 41.91
C MET A 1 -1.35 -4.06 41.41
N LYS A 2 -2.45 -3.58 42.01
CA LYS A 2 -3.83 -3.88 41.55
C LYS A 2 -4.28 -2.71 40.68
N PHE A 3 -4.39 -2.92 39.37
CA PHE A 3 -4.98 -1.93 38.48
C PHE A 3 -6.49 -1.86 38.76
N SER A 4 -7.01 -0.65 38.88
CA SER A 4 -8.44 -0.42 39.10
C SER A 4 -9.22 -0.77 37.83
N ILE A 5 -10.42 -1.35 37.98
CA ILE A 5 -11.32 -1.73 36.88
C ILE A 5 -11.49 -0.62 35.81
N PRO A 6 -11.70 0.68 36.15
CA PRO A 6 -11.79 1.73 35.13
C PRO A 6 -10.50 1.93 34.33
N LEU A 7 -9.34 1.69 34.95
CA LEU A 7 -8.04 1.82 34.29
C LEU A 7 -7.79 0.66 33.33
N ILE A 8 -8.28 -0.55 33.65
CA ILE A 8 -8.27 -1.69 32.73
C ILE A 8 -9.15 -1.43 31.52
N ILE A 9 -10.36 -0.88 31.70
CA ILE A 9 -11.28 -0.55 30.61
C ILE A 9 -10.70 0.56 29.71
N ALA A 10 -10.09 1.60 30.31
CA ALA A 10 -9.44 2.66 29.55
C ALA A 10 -8.29 2.13 28.70
N ILE A 11 -7.45 1.24 29.24
CA ILE A 11 -6.36 0.61 28.47
C ILE A 11 -6.91 -0.23 27.32
N ILE A 12 -7.97 -1.01 27.52
CA ILE A 12 -8.59 -1.82 26.45
C ILE A 12 -9.15 -0.93 25.33
N CYS A 13 -9.84 0.17 25.66
CA CYS A 13 -10.35 1.11 24.66
C CYS A 13 -9.23 1.80 23.87
N ILE A 14 -8.11 2.15 24.51
CA ILE A 14 -6.97 2.79 23.83
C ILE A 14 -6.26 1.77 22.92
N VAL A 15 -6.03 0.54 23.38
CA VAL A 15 -5.37 -0.52 22.58
C VAL A 15 -6.22 -0.94 21.38
N THR A 16 -7.56 -0.90 21.49
CA THR A 16 -8.47 -1.22 20.36
C THR A 16 -8.60 -0.10 19.33
N LEU A 17 -8.31 1.15 19.69
CA LEU A 17 -8.32 2.29 18.76
C LEU A 17 -7.04 2.39 17.93
N GLU A 18 -5.91 1.87 18.43
CA GLU A 18 -4.59 2.15 17.84
C GLU A 18 -4.12 1.13 16.78
N GLN A 19 -4.79 -0.02 16.60
CA GLN A 19 -4.29 -1.08 15.70
C GLN A 19 -5.37 -1.79 14.89
N ILE A 20 -6.11 -1.05 14.07
CA ILE A 20 -6.97 -1.66 13.03
C ILE A 20 -6.36 -1.39 11.66
N GLU A 21 -5.15 -1.90 11.42
CA GLU A 21 -4.66 -2.03 10.05
C GLU A 21 -5.51 -3.11 9.38
N ALA A 22 -6.22 -2.72 8.31
CA ALA A 22 -7.16 -3.60 7.64
C ALA A 22 -6.45 -4.49 6.61
N PHE A 23 -5.54 -3.88 5.83
CA PHE A 23 -4.87 -4.52 4.71
C PHE A 23 -3.46 -3.97 4.50
N ASN A 24 -2.54 -4.84 4.11
CA ASN A 24 -1.19 -4.49 3.68
C ASN A 24 -1.07 -4.46 2.16
N VAL A 25 -0.36 -3.47 1.64
CA VAL A 25 -0.01 -3.36 0.22
C VAL A 25 1.50 -3.31 0.13
N THR A 26 2.11 -4.40 -0.33
CA THR A 26 3.56 -4.50 -0.55
C THR A 26 3.88 -4.31 -2.02
N ILE A 27 4.84 -3.43 -2.32
CA ILE A 27 5.17 -3.00 -3.67
C ILE A 27 6.68 -3.06 -3.84
N GLY A 28 7.14 -3.87 -4.80
CA GLY A 28 8.50 -3.79 -5.32
C GLY A 28 8.57 -2.77 -6.46
N ILE A 29 9.29 -1.67 -6.25
CA ILE A 29 9.48 -0.56 -7.18
C ILE A 29 10.81 -0.69 -7.94
N PHE A 30 10.71 -0.69 -9.26
CA PHE A 30 11.81 -0.80 -10.23
C PHE A 30 11.52 0.12 -11.42
N VAL A 31 11.15 1.37 -11.15
CA VAL A 31 10.79 2.39 -12.16
C VAL A 31 11.93 3.39 -12.29
N PHE A 32 12.74 3.24 -13.32
CA PHE A 32 13.97 4.01 -13.45
C PHE A 32 13.71 5.43 -13.97
N TRP A 33 14.53 6.37 -13.49
CA TRP A 33 14.61 7.76 -13.97
C TRP A 33 13.29 8.54 -13.85
N ALA A 34 12.46 8.24 -12.84
CA ALA A 34 11.16 8.85 -12.69
C ALA A 34 10.67 8.89 -11.24
N GLN A 35 9.79 9.84 -10.96
CA GLN A 35 8.95 9.80 -9.77
C GLN A 35 7.71 8.94 -10.03
N CYS A 36 7.24 8.21 -9.02
CA CYS A 36 6.04 7.41 -9.12
C CYS A 36 5.15 7.56 -7.89
N LYS A 37 3.85 7.33 -8.06
CA LYS A 37 2.84 7.46 -7.01
C LYS A 37 1.92 6.26 -7.03
N VAL A 38 1.63 5.72 -5.86
CA VAL A 38 0.62 4.70 -5.65
C VAL A 38 -0.40 5.21 -4.63
N TRP A 39 -1.68 4.92 -4.84
CA TRP A 39 -2.71 5.22 -3.87
C TRP A 39 -3.81 4.15 -3.93
N ALA A 40 -4.52 3.99 -2.82
CA ALA A 40 -5.68 3.13 -2.73
C ALA A 40 -6.94 3.96 -2.52
N THR A 41 -8.04 3.52 -3.12
CA THR A 41 -9.38 4.09 -2.87
C THR A 41 -10.35 3.04 -2.38
N ASP A 42 -11.32 3.46 -1.56
CA ASP A 42 -12.49 2.64 -1.20
C ASP A 42 -13.50 2.54 -2.37
N GLN A 43 -14.62 1.86 -2.12
CA GLN A 43 -15.73 1.70 -3.05
C GLN A 43 -16.46 3.00 -3.44
N PHE A 44 -16.28 4.05 -2.65
CA PHE A 44 -16.86 5.37 -2.90
C PHE A 44 -15.89 6.31 -3.63
N GLY A 45 -14.65 5.86 -3.87
CA GLY A 45 -13.60 6.64 -4.51
C GLY A 45 -12.81 7.54 -3.54
N ASN A 46 -12.99 7.38 -2.23
CA ASN A 46 -12.21 8.11 -1.24
C ASN A 46 -10.81 7.50 -1.13
N THR A 47 -9.77 8.33 -1.05
CA THR A 47 -8.40 7.86 -0.82
C THR A 47 -8.25 7.34 0.61
N VAL A 48 -7.82 6.09 0.74
CA VAL A 48 -7.62 5.39 2.03
C VAL A 48 -6.15 5.09 2.33
N MET A 49 -5.28 5.20 1.32
CA MET A 49 -3.82 5.14 1.43
C MET A 49 -3.21 5.88 0.25
N GLU A 50 -2.12 6.61 0.46
CA GLU A 50 -1.39 7.29 -0.60
C GLU A 50 0.09 7.38 -0.24
N THR A 51 0.96 7.09 -1.22
CA THR A 51 2.43 7.13 -1.03
C THR A 51 3.03 8.52 -1.21
N GLY A 52 2.27 9.47 -1.77
CA GLY A 52 2.81 10.68 -2.38
C GLY A 52 3.61 10.38 -3.66
N TRP A 53 4.32 11.39 -4.18
CA TRP A 53 5.29 11.18 -5.25
C TRP A 53 6.61 10.71 -4.65
N LEU A 54 6.90 9.43 -4.84
CA LEU A 54 8.15 8.80 -4.45
C LEU A 54 9.20 9.06 -5.53
N ASP A 55 10.45 9.19 -5.12
CA ASP A 55 11.57 9.00 -6.03
C ASP A 55 11.74 7.49 -6.26
N CYS A 56 11.50 7.05 -7.49
CA CYS A 56 11.52 5.63 -7.84
C CYS A 56 12.83 5.24 -8.55
N GLU A 57 13.74 6.21 -8.74
CA GLU A 57 14.98 6.06 -9.51
C GLU A 57 15.92 4.99 -8.94
N THR A 58 16.06 4.93 -7.62
CA THR A 58 16.91 3.93 -6.95
C THR A 58 16.28 2.56 -6.85
N GLY A 59 14.97 2.45 -7.16
CA GLY A 59 14.17 1.29 -6.83
C GLY A 59 14.04 1.06 -5.32
N ASP A 60 12.99 0.36 -4.92
CA ASP A 60 12.85 -0.17 -3.57
C ASP A 60 12.14 -1.51 -3.68
N PRO A 61 12.81 -2.63 -3.35
CA PRO A 61 12.23 -3.95 -3.50
C PRO A 61 11.05 -4.22 -2.56
N HIS A 62 10.87 -3.43 -1.49
CA HIS A 62 9.94 -3.78 -0.41
C HIS A 62 9.29 -2.57 0.29
N LEU A 63 8.54 -1.76 -0.46
CA LEU A 63 7.70 -0.73 0.16
C LEU A 63 6.36 -1.33 0.58
N THR A 64 6.16 -1.45 1.89
CA THR A 64 4.87 -1.86 2.47
C THR A 64 4.12 -0.66 3.01
N TYR A 65 2.87 -0.51 2.56
CA TYR A 65 1.95 0.53 3.00
C TYR A 65 0.72 -0.11 3.65
N HIS A 66 0.27 0.50 4.75
CA HIS A 66 -0.85 0.01 5.55
C HIS A 66 -2.11 0.81 5.25
N ILE A 67 -3.17 0.11 4.85
CA ILE A 67 -4.52 0.69 4.78
C ILE A 67 -5.13 0.54 6.18
N ARG A 68 -5.28 1.67 6.88
CA ARG A 68 -5.81 1.71 8.26
C ARG A 68 -7.33 1.79 8.34
N ASP A 69 -7.99 1.93 7.20
CA ASP A 69 -9.45 2.02 7.14
C ASP A 69 -10.05 0.65 6.83
N VAL A 70 -10.68 0.03 7.82
CA VAL A 70 -11.44 -1.23 7.67
C VAL A 70 -12.64 -1.10 6.74
N GLN A 71 -13.18 0.11 6.55
CA GLN A 71 -14.26 0.36 5.60
C GLN A 71 -13.78 0.41 4.16
N ALA A 72 -12.47 0.42 3.93
CA ALA A 72 -11.86 0.27 2.62
C ALA A 72 -12.00 -1.14 2.03
N ASN A 73 -12.83 -2.03 2.59
CA ASN A 73 -13.10 -3.33 1.99
C ASN A 73 -14.37 -3.28 1.12
N PRO A 74 -14.28 -3.46 -0.22
CA PRO A 74 -13.06 -3.66 -1.00
C PRO A 74 -12.35 -2.35 -1.36
N PHE A 75 -11.05 -2.45 -1.66
CA PHE A 75 -10.24 -1.31 -2.13
C PHE A 75 -9.72 -1.54 -3.55
N TRP A 76 -9.32 -0.43 -4.19
CA TRP A 76 -8.66 -0.43 -5.49
C TRP A 76 -7.32 0.25 -5.40
N LEU A 77 -6.31 -0.32 -6.05
CA LEU A 77 -4.99 0.26 -6.16
C LEU A 77 -4.82 0.99 -7.47
N HIS A 78 -4.14 2.13 -7.39
CA HIS A 78 -3.87 3.01 -8.50
C HIS A 78 -2.39 3.33 -8.52
N ALA A 79 -1.78 3.31 -9.71
CA ALA A 79 -0.38 3.67 -9.89
C ALA A 79 -0.20 4.65 -11.04
N LYS A 80 0.74 5.58 -10.92
CA LYS A 80 1.12 6.54 -11.95
C LYS A 80 2.62 6.85 -11.89
N VAL A 81 3.22 7.04 -13.06
CA VAL A 81 4.60 7.54 -13.22
C VAL A 81 4.54 8.99 -13.70
N MET A 82 5.30 9.87 -13.06
CA MET A 82 5.39 11.29 -13.40
C MET A 82 5.96 11.44 -14.83
N GLY A 83 5.42 12.39 -15.60
CA GLY A 83 5.82 12.60 -17.00
C GLY A 83 5.30 11.54 -17.99
N SER A 84 4.74 10.42 -17.51
CA SER A 84 4.22 9.38 -18.39
C SER A 84 2.89 9.76 -19.03
N LYS A 85 2.81 9.62 -20.35
CA LYS A 85 1.56 9.74 -21.13
C LYS A 85 0.62 8.53 -20.98
N ARG A 86 1.06 7.44 -20.34
CA ARG A 86 0.22 6.25 -20.13
C ARG A 86 -0.84 6.53 -19.07
N ASP A 87 -2.04 5.98 -19.26
CA ASP A 87 -3.11 6.08 -18.26
C ASP A 87 -2.71 5.43 -16.92
N THR A 88 -3.24 6.02 -15.85
CA THR A 88 -3.19 5.47 -14.49
C THR A 88 -3.60 4.00 -14.53
N LYS A 89 -2.80 3.15 -13.88
CA LYS A 89 -3.14 1.73 -13.77
C LYS A 89 -4.09 1.58 -12.60
N HIS A 90 -5.26 1.01 -12.85
CA HIS A 90 -6.27 0.71 -11.86
C HIS A 90 -6.34 -0.81 -11.66
N ARG A 91 -6.38 -1.26 -10.40
CA ARG A 91 -6.31 -2.67 -9.98
C ARG A 91 -7.28 -2.90 -8.83
N GLY A 92 -7.89 -4.08 -8.79
CA GLY A 92 -8.88 -4.46 -7.77
C GLY A 92 -10.23 -4.82 -8.39
N PRO A 93 -11.29 -4.98 -7.58
CA PRO A 93 -11.29 -4.82 -6.12
C PRO A 93 -10.42 -5.85 -5.36
N PHE A 94 -9.92 -5.47 -4.20
CA PHE A 94 -9.19 -6.31 -3.27
C PHE A 94 -9.83 -6.29 -1.87
N SER A 95 -9.73 -7.41 -1.16
CA SER A 95 -10.31 -7.61 0.18
C SER A 95 -9.33 -8.25 1.17
N GLY A 96 -8.04 -8.15 0.88
CA GLY A 96 -6.95 -8.76 1.63
C GLY A 96 -5.61 -8.13 1.28
N ASP A 97 -4.56 -8.60 1.92
CA ASP A 97 -3.21 -8.12 1.65
C ASP A 97 -2.81 -8.42 0.20
N THR A 98 -2.06 -7.50 -0.42
CA THR A 98 -1.69 -7.60 -1.82
C THR A 98 -0.21 -7.31 -2.07
N CYS A 99 0.34 -7.99 -3.07
CA CYS A 99 1.73 -7.86 -3.49
C CYS A 99 1.79 -7.41 -4.96
N PHE A 100 2.61 -6.39 -5.26
CA PHE A 100 2.72 -5.80 -6.59
C PHE A 100 4.17 -5.58 -7.02
N LYS A 101 4.39 -5.68 -8.33
CA LYS A 101 5.62 -5.23 -8.98
C LYS A 101 5.33 -4.01 -9.83
N PHE A 102 5.93 -2.89 -9.46
CA PHE A 102 5.90 -1.63 -10.20
C PHE A 102 7.24 -1.48 -10.94
N LYS A 103 7.26 -1.61 -12.27
CA LYS A 103 8.52 -1.63 -13.03
C LYS A 103 8.48 -0.88 -14.35
N GLY A 104 9.63 -0.48 -14.85
CA GLY A 104 9.83 0.06 -16.19
C GLY A 104 10.40 1.47 -16.16
N ASP A 105 9.88 2.35 -17.02
CA ASP A 105 10.30 3.75 -17.15
C ASP A 105 9.11 4.65 -17.51
N VAL A 106 9.37 5.95 -17.70
CA VAL A 106 8.36 6.96 -18.05
C VAL A 106 7.53 6.57 -19.29
N ALA A 107 8.10 5.90 -20.28
CA ALA A 107 7.42 5.52 -21.52
C ALA A 107 6.74 4.14 -21.43
N SER A 108 7.33 3.19 -20.69
CA SER A 108 6.93 1.79 -20.70
C SER A 108 6.92 1.12 -19.32
N TRP A 109 6.13 1.67 -18.40
CA TRP A 109 5.91 1.09 -17.08
C TRP A 109 4.73 0.11 -17.00
N LYS A 110 4.81 -0.78 -16.00
CA LYS A 110 3.81 -1.78 -15.64
C LYS A 110 3.58 -1.78 -14.13
N PHE A 111 2.36 -2.15 -13.74
CA PHE A 111 1.94 -2.30 -12.35
C PHE A 111 1.10 -3.57 -12.27
N ASP A 112 1.76 -4.66 -11.90
CA ASP A 112 1.25 -6.02 -12.06
C ASP A 112 1.22 -6.72 -10.70
N GLN A 113 0.09 -7.32 -10.34
CA GLN A 113 -0.05 -8.11 -9.12
C GLN A 113 0.86 -9.34 -9.21
N GLN A 114 1.53 -9.67 -8.12
CA GLN A 114 2.41 -10.82 -8.02
C GLN A 114 1.91 -11.81 -6.96
N ASP A 115 2.48 -13.01 -7.00
CA ASP A 115 2.38 -13.97 -5.90
C ASP A 115 3.18 -13.48 -4.68
N TRP A 116 2.78 -13.90 -3.48
CA TRP A 116 3.43 -13.49 -2.22
C TRP A 116 4.91 -13.84 -2.16
N SER A 117 5.34 -14.93 -2.82
CA SER A 117 6.76 -15.30 -2.93
C SER A 117 7.63 -14.19 -3.52
N PHE A 118 7.07 -13.29 -4.36
CA PHE A 118 7.82 -12.14 -4.87
C PHE A 118 8.13 -11.12 -3.78
N CYS A 119 7.16 -10.81 -2.93
CA CYS A 119 7.32 -9.81 -1.88
C CYS A 119 8.10 -10.35 -0.67
N GLU A 120 8.07 -11.68 -0.42
CA GLU A 120 8.85 -12.33 0.64
C GLU A 120 10.34 -12.47 0.26
N ASN A 121 10.66 -12.95 -0.95
CA ASN A 121 12.05 -13.19 -1.38
C ASN A 121 12.86 -11.90 -1.58
N ALA A 122 12.21 -10.74 -1.65
CA ALA A 122 12.87 -9.46 -1.74
C ALA A 122 13.40 -8.94 -0.37
N SER A 123 13.19 -9.69 0.72
CA SER A 123 13.62 -9.36 2.08
C SER A 123 14.97 -9.97 2.50
N GLU A 124 15.55 -10.87 1.67
CA GLU A 124 16.76 -11.64 2.00
C GLU A 124 18.06 -11.11 1.36
N ASP A 125 18.03 -10.00 0.62
CA ASP A 125 19.20 -9.34 0.00
C ASP A 125 19.60 -8.02 0.68
#